data_AF-A0A1M7HCX6-F1
#
_entry.id   AF-A0A1M7HCX6-F1
#
_cell.length_a   1.000
_cell.length_b   1.000
_cell.length_c   1.000
_cell.angle_alpha   90.00
_cell.angle_beta   90.00
_cell.angle_gamma   90.00
#
_symmetry.space_group_name_H-M   'P 1'
#
loop_
_entity.id
_entity.type
_entity.pdbx_description
1 polymer ?
#
loop_
_entity_poly.entity_id
_entity_poly.type
_entity_poly.pdbx_seq_one_letter_code
_entity_poly.pdbx_strand_id
1 'polypeptide(L)'
;MSDTKEILNIVLNDEKLLNSRAFRERIYSDEPIIRPASQLIKPQVPPQIKEMKGIAFTPEAYWKTSAWLFYTQGKFMENYEDDFQYNKDFVKYYPCYRDLTTEQLRGYFSWRTEVRKGRIQKAPLPYVFIYLYELINCIGANSPAECFDMLKHFCSEYRKIDDTIEKYTDSWLTDFIIYYDLNRSLADDIDDIKHDKAIITLIHWEKYSKSEIFDAIEALSAYRLKKSLYYISESENFREVLVRCFIILSEFFRNKRKKSLCEKLFGCTVECGHHMFSSAIFYDKNSLRNCEYTLNEVHSYSCRNGKWFCKKYYGNRGRNTHLGYIVKAVDSLLREYTDFKYKMGFDGISKNTEKILKNEIEHYFEEKRHNESMKIEIDISKLNSIRTSADKIREKLIIEEEPDIEVKKPTIDITMTEKNSDMLLGKDEYMFICSLLYGVDHKKAAADSGKMVSILADTINEKLFDNFGDTVIEFSGDEPIVIDDYTEELKKMFPMS
;
A
#
# COMPACT_ATOMS: atom_id res chain seq x y z
N MET A 1 -22.85 14.20 73.44
CA MET A 1 -22.99 14.55 72.01
C MET A 1 -24.28 15.35 71.70
N SER A 2 -24.85 16.09 72.67
CA SER A 2 -26.06 16.94 72.43
C SER A 2 -25.69 18.39 72.05
N ASP A 3 -24.58 18.88 72.59
CA ASP A 3 -24.15 20.30 72.49
C ASP A 3 -23.97 20.81 71.05
N THR A 4 -23.38 20.00 70.16
CA THR A 4 -23.04 20.46 68.81
C THR A 4 -24.27 20.69 67.93
N LYS A 5 -25.39 19.99 68.17
CA LYS A 5 -26.64 20.18 67.42
C LYS A 5 -27.41 21.42 67.89
N GLU A 6 -27.40 21.68 69.19
CA GLU A 6 -28.05 22.87 69.77
C GLU A 6 -27.30 24.15 69.39
N ILE A 7 -25.97 24.14 69.45
CA ILE A 7 -25.12 25.26 69.00
C ILE A 7 -25.34 25.55 67.50
N LEU A 8 -25.45 24.51 66.67
CA LEU A 8 -25.70 24.66 65.23
C LEU A 8 -27.07 25.29 64.94
N ASN A 9 -28.11 24.90 65.67
CA ASN A 9 -29.46 25.45 65.54
C ASN A 9 -29.54 26.91 66.00
N ILE A 10 -28.78 27.29 67.03
CA ILE A 10 -28.72 28.67 67.52
C ILE A 10 -28.03 29.57 66.48
N VAL A 11 -26.94 29.10 65.86
CA VAL A 11 -26.21 29.86 64.83
C VAL A 11 -27.02 29.98 63.51
N LEU A 12 -27.77 28.94 63.13
CA LEU A 12 -28.59 28.94 61.90
C LEU A 12 -29.81 29.89 61.97
N ASN A 13 -30.31 30.19 63.16
CA ASN A 13 -31.55 30.96 63.37
C ASN A 13 -31.32 32.38 63.93
N ASP A 14 -30.07 32.81 64.09
CA ASP A 14 -29.75 34.15 64.60
C ASP A 14 -29.79 35.20 63.48
N GLU A 15 -30.93 35.89 63.35
CA GLU A 15 -31.18 36.92 62.32
C GLU A 15 -30.20 38.11 62.39
N LYS A 16 -29.54 38.35 63.54
CA LYS A 16 -28.55 39.43 63.67
C LYS A 16 -27.24 39.13 62.96
N LEU A 17 -26.83 37.86 62.92
CA LEU A 17 -25.60 37.43 62.23
C LEU A 17 -25.80 37.46 60.70
N LEU A 18 -26.95 36.97 60.22
CA LEU A 18 -27.31 36.93 58.80
C LEU A 18 -27.48 38.32 58.16
N ASN A 19 -27.92 39.32 58.93
CA ASN A 19 -28.21 40.67 58.40
C ASN A 19 -27.13 41.73 58.63
N SER A 20 -26.02 41.37 59.30
CA SER A 20 -24.96 42.33 59.67
C SER A 20 -24.18 42.88 58.47
N ARG A 21 -23.81 44.16 58.52
CA ARG A 21 -23.07 44.88 57.46
C ARG A 21 -21.71 44.23 57.14
N ALA A 22 -21.12 43.51 58.08
CA ALA A 22 -19.83 42.82 57.95
C ALA A 22 -19.85 41.64 56.96
N PHE A 23 -21.04 41.12 56.61
CA PHE A 23 -21.22 40.03 55.64
C PHE A 23 -21.56 40.51 54.22
N ARG A 24 -21.98 41.78 54.01
CA ARG A 24 -22.38 42.28 52.67
C ARG A 24 -21.22 42.75 51.79
N GLU A 25 -20.04 43.02 52.36
CA GLU A 25 -18.88 43.56 51.64
C GLU A 25 -17.71 42.58 51.47
N ARG A 26 -17.89 41.30 51.81
CA ARG A 26 -16.85 40.28 51.61
C ARG A 26 -17.11 39.51 50.31
N ILE A 27 -16.29 39.76 49.30
CA ILE A 27 -16.44 39.18 47.96
C ILE A 27 -16.08 37.68 47.94
N TYR A 28 -15.33 37.17 48.92
CA TYR A 28 -15.12 35.73 49.15
C TYR A 28 -14.67 35.47 50.59
N SER A 29 -15.32 34.55 51.30
CA SER A 29 -14.82 33.96 52.55
C SER A 29 -15.34 32.53 52.70
N ASP A 30 -14.53 31.65 53.28
CA ASP A 30 -14.92 30.26 53.53
C ASP A 30 -16.15 30.18 54.44
N GLU A 31 -17.29 29.77 53.89
CA GLU A 31 -18.48 29.47 54.67
C GLU A 31 -18.40 28.03 55.20
N PRO A 32 -18.59 27.80 56.51
CA PRO A 32 -18.67 26.46 57.05
C PRO A 32 -19.88 25.72 56.44
N ILE A 33 -19.72 24.44 56.09
CA ILE A 33 -20.84 23.61 55.67
C ILE A 33 -21.66 23.25 56.92
N ILE A 34 -22.72 24.02 57.19
CA ILE A 34 -23.55 23.92 58.39
C ILE A 34 -24.55 22.73 58.32
N ARG A 35 -24.40 21.81 57.36
CA ARG A 35 -25.23 20.61 57.24
C ARG A 35 -24.37 19.34 57.24
N PRO A 36 -24.62 18.35 58.11
CA PRO A 36 -23.95 17.06 58.02
C PRO A 36 -24.25 16.41 56.66
N ALA A 37 -23.26 15.73 56.08
CA ALA A 37 -23.35 15.10 54.76
C ALA A 37 -24.50 14.07 54.63
N SER A 38 -25.08 13.63 55.75
CA SER A 38 -26.26 12.77 55.83
C SER A 38 -27.58 13.49 55.53
N GLN A 39 -27.64 14.83 55.65
CA GLN A 39 -28.84 15.64 55.41
C GLN A 39 -28.92 16.24 54.00
N LEU A 40 -27.89 16.04 53.18
CA LEU A 40 -27.95 16.39 51.77
C LEU A 40 -28.83 15.36 51.04
N ILE A 41 -29.85 15.83 50.31
CA ILE A 41 -30.67 15.00 49.44
C ILE A 41 -29.73 14.43 48.37
N LYS A 42 -29.34 13.15 48.52
CA LYS A 42 -28.55 12.46 47.52
C LYS A 42 -29.47 12.09 46.37
N PRO A 43 -29.16 12.47 45.12
CA PRO A 43 -29.93 12.00 43.98
C PRO A 43 -29.98 10.47 43.99
N GLN A 44 -31.15 9.90 43.67
CA GLN A 44 -31.34 8.46 43.67
C GLN A 44 -30.37 7.81 42.68
N VAL A 45 -29.49 6.96 43.19
CA VAL A 45 -28.49 6.24 42.39
C VAL A 45 -29.11 4.92 41.92
N PRO A 46 -29.15 4.64 40.60
CA PRO A 46 -29.58 3.33 40.11
C PRO A 46 -28.80 2.19 40.77
N PRO A 47 -29.45 1.07 41.17
CA PRO A 47 -28.80 -0.02 41.89
C PRO A 47 -27.55 -0.56 41.18
N GLN A 48 -27.62 -0.78 39.87
CA GLN A 48 -26.49 -1.29 39.08
C GLN A 48 -25.31 -0.31 39.04
N ILE A 49 -25.56 1.00 38.97
CA ILE A 49 -24.48 2.01 39.06
C ILE A 49 -23.84 2.00 40.46
N LYS A 50 -24.65 1.80 41.51
CA LYS A 50 -24.12 1.68 42.88
C LYS A 50 -23.24 0.43 43.02
N GLU A 51 -23.67 -0.71 42.49
CA GLU A 51 -22.92 -1.97 42.49
C GLU A 51 -21.63 -1.87 41.68
N MET A 52 -21.70 -1.32 40.46
CA MET A 52 -20.55 -1.06 39.59
C MET A 52 -19.48 -0.21 40.31
N LYS A 53 -19.89 0.85 41.02
CA LYS A 53 -18.96 1.67 41.81
C LYS A 53 -18.40 0.90 43.02
N GLY A 54 -19.18 -0.02 43.57
CA GLY A 54 -18.77 -0.94 44.64
C GLY A 54 -17.60 -1.85 44.25
N ILE A 55 -17.47 -2.22 42.97
CA ILE A 55 -16.37 -3.06 42.45
C ILE A 55 -15.00 -2.44 42.78
N ALA A 56 -14.88 -1.12 42.78
CA ALA A 56 -13.62 -0.44 43.10
C ALA A 56 -13.16 -0.59 44.56
N PHE A 57 -14.06 -1.06 45.44
CA PHE A 57 -13.81 -1.25 46.88
C PHE A 57 -13.70 -2.74 47.28
N THR A 58 -13.69 -3.66 46.31
CA THR A 58 -13.45 -5.08 46.61
C THR A 58 -11.98 -5.31 46.98
N PRO A 59 -11.67 -6.34 47.80
CA PRO A 59 -10.28 -6.67 48.12
C PRO A 59 -9.42 -6.88 46.87
N GLU A 60 -9.98 -7.52 45.84
CA GLU A 60 -9.32 -7.80 44.56
C GLU A 60 -8.87 -6.53 43.83
N ALA A 61 -9.67 -5.47 43.90
CA ALA A 61 -9.35 -4.20 43.26
C ALA A 61 -8.11 -3.52 43.89
N TYR A 62 -7.73 -3.88 45.11
CA TYR A 62 -6.60 -3.26 45.82
C TYR A 62 -5.24 -3.58 45.19
N TRP A 63 -5.07 -4.78 44.63
CA TRP A 63 -3.80 -5.24 44.03
C TRP A 63 -3.85 -5.41 42.51
N LYS A 64 -5.00 -5.13 41.88
CA LYS A 64 -5.17 -5.18 40.42
C LYS A 64 -4.95 -3.80 39.79
N THR A 65 -4.74 -3.78 38.48
CA THR A 65 -4.48 -2.55 37.72
C THR A 65 -5.77 -1.74 37.48
N SER A 66 -5.62 -0.45 37.19
CA SER A 66 -6.75 0.41 36.79
C SER A 66 -7.45 -0.10 35.52
N ALA A 67 -6.69 -0.66 34.58
CA ALA A 67 -7.24 -1.29 33.37
C ALA A 67 -8.11 -2.51 33.69
N TRP A 68 -7.69 -3.36 34.64
CA TRP A 68 -8.52 -4.47 35.11
C TRP A 68 -9.84 -3.97 35.72
N LEU A 69 -9.79 -2.92 36.54
CA LEU A 69 -11.00 -2.34 37.15
C LEU A 69 -11.94 -1.78 36.08
N PHE A 70 -11.40 -1.04 35.11
CA PHE A 70 -12.16 -0.51 33.97
C PHE A 70 -12.86 -1.63 33.21
N TYR A 71 -12.11 -2.67 32.81
CA TYR A 71 -12.64 -3.82 32.09
C TYR A 71 -13.76 -4.50 32.89
N THR A 72 -13.53 -4.74 34.18
CA THR A 72 -14.49 -5.44 35.05
C THR A 72 -15.78 -4.64 35.22
N GLN A 73 -15.67 -3.33 35.44
CA GLN A 73 -16.83 -2.44 35.52
C GLN A 73 -17.58 -2.35 34.19
N GLY A 74 -16.87 -2.25 33.07
CA GLY A 74 -17.46 -2.18 31.75
C GLY A 74 -18.17 -3.48 31.36
N LYS A 75 -17.58 -4.64 31.65
CA LYS A 75 -18.22 -5.94 31.46
C LYS A 75 -19.43 -6.15 32.37
N PHE A 76 -19.37 -5.71 33.62
CA PHE A 76 -20.55 -5.73 34.50
C PHE A 76 -21.70 -4.88 33.93
N MET A 77 -21.38 -3.73 33.34
CA MET A 77 -22.35 -2.82 32.73
C MET A 77 -22.57 -3.08 31.24
N GLU A 78 -22.18 -4.25 30.71
CA GLU A 78 -22.16 -4.51 29.28
C GLU A 78 -23.54 -4.32 28.65
N ASN A 79 -24.61 -4.79 29.28
CA ASN A 79 -25.99 -4.70 28.78
C ASN A 79 -26.83 -3.60 29.45
N TYR A 80 -26.22 -2.76 30.28
CA TYR A 80 -26.94 -1.69 30.97
C TYR A 80 -27.38 -0.60 29.99
N GLU A 81 -28.66 -0.23 30.04
CA GLU A 81 -29.21 0.94 29.38
C GLU A 81 -29.69 1.95 30.44
N ASP A 82 -29.62 3.24 30.12
CA ASP A 82 -30.14 4.31 30.96
C ASP A 82 -30.87 5.34 30.09
N ASP A 83 -31.70 6.15 30.71
CA ASP A 83 -32.41 7.27 30.09
C ASP A 83 -32.39 8.45 31.06
N PHE A 84 -31.27 9.16 31.04
CA PHE A 84 -30.97 10.29 31.91
C PHE A 84 -30.40 11.45 31.11
N GLN A 85 -31.11 12.56 31.15
CA GLN A 85 -30.70 13.78 30.48
C GLN A 85 -29.59 14.50 31.27
N TYR A 86 -28.36 14.46 30.75
CA TYR A 86 -27.21 15.19 31.29
C TYR A 86 -26.72 16.23 30.29
N ASN A 87 -26.95 17.52 30.58
CA ASN A 87 -26.73 18.62 29.64
C ASN A 87 -25.45 19.45 29.91
N LYS A 88 -24.55 18.96 30.78
CA LYS A 88 -23.33 19.70 31.14
C LYS A 88 -22.13 19.15 30.37
N ASP A 89 -21.29 20.03 29.85
CA ASP A 89 -19.99 19.65 29.31
C ASP A 89 -18.93 19.58 30.41
N PHE A 90 -17.92 18.74 30.23
CA PHE A 90 -16.80 18.61 31.15
C PHE A 90 -15.58 17.97 30.48
N VAL A 91 -14.41 18.28 31.02
CA VAL A 91 -13.13 17.78 30.53
C VAL A 91 -12.47 16.89 31.58
N LYS A 92 -12.00 15.72 31.17
CA LYS A 92 -11.14 14.82 31.94
C LYS A 92 -10.10 14.23 31.01
N TYR A 93 -8.85 14.26 31.43
CA TYR A 93 -7.76 13.59 30.72
C TYR A 93 -7.74 12.11 31.12
N TYR A 94 -7.68 11.21 30.13
CA TYR A 94 -7.60 9.77 30.35
C TYR A 94 -8.70 9.16 31.24
N PRO A 95 -9.99 9.40 30.94
CA PRO A 95 -11.09 9.10 31.84
C PRO A 95 -11.38 7.59 31.96
N CYS A 96 -11.68 7.15 33.18
CA CYS A 96 -12.28 5.84 33.47
C CYS A 96 -13.59 6.02 34.25
N TYR A 97 -14.44 4.98 34.34
CA TYR A 97 -15.74 5.08 35.03
C TYR A 97 -15.66 5.61 36.47
N ARG A 98 -14.58 5.30 37.19
CA ARG A 98 -14.36 5.75 38.57
C ARG A 98 -14.23 7.27 38.67
N ASP A 99 -13.79 7.94 37.61
CA ASP A 99 -13.57 9.38 37.61
C ASP A 99 -14.88 10.17 37.46
N LEU A 100 -15.97 9.52 37.02
CA LEU A 100 -17.24 10.18 36.75
C LEU A 100 -18.11 10.23 38.01
N THR A 101 -18.80 11.36 38.19
CA THR A 101 -19.87 11.45 39.19
C THR A 101 -21.01 10.52 38.80
N THR A 102 -21.93 10.25 39.74
CA THR A 102 -23.09 9.41 39.42
C THR A 102 -23.94 9.98 38.28
N GLU A 103 -24.18 11.29 38.26
CA GLU A 103 -24.93 11.96 37.18
C GLU A 103 -24.20 11.84 35.82
N GLN A 104 -22.86 11.97 35.84
CA GLN A 104 -22.04 11.80 34.65
C GLN A 104 -22.06 10.34 34.15
N LEU A 105 -22.05 9.34 35.05
CA LEU A 105 -22.19 7.94 34.66
C LEU A 105 -23.56 7.67 34.02
N ARG A 106 -24.63 8.19 34.62
CA ARG A 106 -25.98 8.08 34.05
C ARG A 106 -26.05 8.73 32.66
N GLY A 107 -25.49 9.93 32.52
CA GLY A 107 -25.39 10.61 31.24
C GLY A 107 -24.59 9.82 30.21
N TYR A 108 -23.46 9.24 30.62
CA TYR A 108 -22.64 8.36 29.78
C TYR A 108 -23.44 7.15 29.29
N PHE A 109 -24.08 6.40 30.19
CA PHE A 109 -24.83 5.20 29.82
C PHE A 109 -26.06 5.51 28.97
N SER A 110 -26.69 6.67 29.16
CA SER A 110 -27.79 7.14 28.29
C SER A 110 -27.28 7.46 26.88
N TRP A 111 -26.18 8.21 26.77
CA TRP A 111 -25.55 8.47 25.48
C TRP A 111 -25.05 7.19 24.80
N ARG A 112 -24.42 6.27 25.54
CA ARG A 112 -23.97 4.97 25.04
C ARG A 112 -25.14 4.14 24.50
N THR A 113 -26.28 4.18 25.17
CA THR A 113 -27.52 3.50 24.74
C THR A 113 -27.95 3.99 23.36
N GLU A 114 -27.93 5.31 23.15
CA GLU A 114 -28.26 5.92 21.85
C GLU A 114 -27.24 5.58 20.77
N VAL A 115 -25.95 5.62 21.10
CA VAL A 115 -24.86 5.22 20.18
C VAL A 115 -25.04 3.78 19.72
N ARG A 116 -25.35 2.85 20.62
CA ARG A 116 -25.59 1.43 20.28
C ARG A 116 -26.88 1.21 19.49
N LYS A 117 -27.84 2.13 19.58
CA LYS A 117 -29.04 2.18 18.72
C LYS A 117 -28.78 2.87 17.36
N GLY A 118 -27.52 3.18 17.04
CA GLY A 118 -27.09 3.82 15.79
C GLY A 118 -27.24 5.34 15.77
N ARG A 119 -27.64 5.97 16.88
CA ARG A 119 -27.81 7.43 16.99
C ARG A 119 -26.60 8.06 17.66
N ILE A 120 -25.55 8.29 16.86
CA ILE A 120 -24.31 8.93 17.33
C ILE A 120 -24.50 10.44 17.37
N GLN A 121 -24.38 11.02 18.56
CA GLN A 121 -24.50 12.46 18.78
C GLN A 121 -23.24 13.00 19.47
N LYS A 122 -23.00 14.31 19.35
CA LYS A 122 -21.93 14.98 20.08
C LYS A 122 -22.11 14.78 21.58
N ALA A 123 -21.03 14.46 22.27
CA ALA A 123 -21.00 14.29 23.72
C ALA A 123 -19.75 14.95 24.32
N PRO A 124 -19.72 15.14 25.66
CA PRO A 124 -18.48 15.45 26.35
C PRO A 124 -17.40 14.46 25.95
N LEU A 125 -16.22 14.97 25.58
CA LEU A 125 -15.11 14.16 25.07
C LEU A 125 -14.75 12.96 25.97
N PRO A 126 -14.88 13.04 27.32
CA PRO A 126 -14.67 11.87 28.16
C PRO A 126 -15.58 10.68 27.88
N TYR A 127 -16.84 10.90 27.47
CA TYR A 127 -17.76 9.82 27.11
C TYR A 127 -17.27 9.06 25.88
N VAL A 128 -16.79 9.82 24.88
CA VAL A 128 -16.25 9.28 23.62
C VAL A 128 -15.06 8.37 23.89
N PHE A 129 -14.10 8.83 24.69
CA PHE A 129 -12.92 8.02 25.04
C PHE A 129 -13.28 6.79 25.87
N ILE A 130 -14.17 6.90 26.85
CA ILE A 130 -14.64 5.72 27.61
C ILE A 130 -15.28 4.69 26.68
N TYR A 131 -16.10 5.12 25.73
CA TYR A 131 -16.70 4.21 24.75
C TYR A 131 -15.68 3.59 23.79
N LEU A 132 -14.69 4.36 23.32
CA LEU A 132 -13.57 3.82 22.54
C LEU A 132 -12.79 2.77 23.34
N TYR A 133 -12.56 3.01 24.63
CA TYR A 133 -11.92 2.03 25.50
C TYR A 133 -12.81 0.80 25.73
N GLU A 134 -14.13 0.94 25.83
CA GLU A 134 -15.05 -0.21 25.86
C GLU A 134 -14.87 -1.08 24.62
N LEU A 135 -14.87 -0.48 23.42
CA LEU A 135 -14.68 -1.19 22.15
C LEU A 135 -13.29 -1.82 22.04
N ILE A 136 -12.22 -1.12 22.40
CA ILE A 136 -10.85 -1.69 22.40
C ILE A 136 -10.77 -2.94 23.31
N ASN A 137 -11.54 -2.98 24.39
CA ASN A 137 -11.63 -4.11 25.32
C ASN A 137 -12.69 -5.16 24.94
N CYS A 138 -13.33 -5.05 23.76
CA CYS A 138 -14.44 -5.90 23.33
C CYS A 138 -15.61 -5.98 24.32
N ILE A 139 -15.98 -4.85 24.92
CA ILE A 139 -17.17 -4.73 25.77
C ILE A 139 -18.37 -4.40 24.89
N GLY A 140 -19.39 -5.26 24.91
CA GLY A 140 -20.61 -5.14 24.11
C GLY A 140 -20.59 -5.87 22.77
N ALA A 141 -19.55 -6.68 22.50
CA ALA A 141 -19.39 -7.45 21.27
C ALA A 141 -19.16 -8.94 21.57
N ASN A 142 -19.62 -9.82 20.68
CA ASN A 142 -19.52 -11.28 20.84
C ASN A 142 -18.19 -11.83 20.30
N SER A 143 -17.58 -11.12 19.35
CA SER A 143 -16.30 -11.51 18.75
C SER A 143 -15.37 -10.30 18.56
N PRO A 144 -14.04 -10.52 18.49
CA PRO A 144 -13.10 -9.44 18.14
C PRO A 144 -13.36 -8.85 16.75
N ALA A 145 -13.79 -9.64 15.77
CA ALA A 145 -14.10 -9.16 14.43
C ALA A 145 -15.29 -8.19 14.43
N GLU A 146 -16.40 -8.57 15.08
CA GLU A 146 -17.55 -7.68 15.28
C GLU A 146 -17.14 -6.38 16.00
N CYS A 147 -16.30 -6.51 17.04
CA CYS A 147 -15.85 -5.35 17.79
C CYS A 147 -14.95 -4.41 16.98
N PHE A 148 -14.11 -4.96 16.10
CA PHE A 148 -13.32 -4.18 15.16
C PHE A 148 -14.21 -3.37 14.22
N ASP A 149 -15.27 -3.99 13.68
CA ASP A 149 -16.22 -3.30 12.81
C ASP A 149 -16.97 -2.19 13.56
N MET A 150 -17.39 -2.44 14.80
CA MET A 150 -17.99 -1.42 15.66
C MET A 150 -17.03 -0.25 15.93
N LEU A 151 -15.76 -0.53 16.22
CA LEU A 151 -14.72 0.49 16.43
C LEU A 151 -14.46 1.30 15.17
N LYS A 152 -14.26 0.64 14.03
CA LYS A 152 -14.04 1.29 12.72
C LYS A 152 -15.23 2.16 12.34
N HIS A 153 -16.45 1.64 12.49
CA HIS A 153 -17.68 2.36 12.20
C HIS A 153 -17.82 3.60 13.11
N PHE A 154 -17.68 3.43 14.43
CA PHE A 154 -17.81 4.54 15.37
C PHE A 154 -16.77 5.64 15.09
N CYS A 155 -15.50 5.30 14.86
CA CYS A 155 -14.48 6.27 14.50
C CYS A 155 -14.84 7.02 13.20
N SER A 156 -15.35 6.31 12.18
CA SER A 156 -15.73 6.92 10.91
C SER A 156 -16.92 7.89 11.01
N GLU A 157 -17.93 7.57 11.84
CA GLU A 157 -19.09 8.42 12.04
C GLU A 157 -18.78 9.59 12.97
N TYR A 158 -18.09 9.34 14.09
CA TYR A 158 -17.80 10.38 15.07
C TYR A 158 -16.83 11.43 14.53
N ARG A 159 -15.88 11.06 13.66
CA ARG A 159 -14.99 12.01 12.95
C ARG A 159 -15.75 13.10 12.19
N LYS A 160 -16.97 12.80 11.69
CA LYS A 160 -17.81 13.79 11.00
C LYS A 160 -18.38 14.86 11.95
N ILE A 161 -18.42 14.56 13.25
CA ILE A 161 -18.94 15.42 14.32
C ILE A 161 -17.79 16.17 15.01
N ASP A 162 -16.70 15.46 15.33
CA ASP A 162 -15.53 15.96 16.04
C ASP A 162 -14.30 15.11 15.67
N ASP A 163 -13.24 15.76 15.19
CA ASP A 163 -12.02 15.13 14.65
C ASP A 163 -10.96 14.82 15.73
N THR A 164 -11.23 15.12 17.00
CA THR A 164 -10.26 14.96 18.11
C THR A 164 -9.70 13.53 18.24
N ILE A 165 -10.47 12.52 17.81
CA ILE A 165 -10.11 11.10 17.89
C ILE A 165 -9.28 10.60 16.70
N GLU A 166 -9.17 11.40 15.63
CA GLU A 166 -8.53 10.99 14.36
C GLU A 166 -7.08 10.56 14.57
N LYS A 167 -6.32 11.33 15.38
CA LYS A 167 -4.91 11.07 15.68
C LYS A 167 -4.63 9.71 16.36
N TYR A 168 -5.64 9.05 16.91
CA TYR A 168 -5.50 7.74 17.57
C TYR A 168 -6.03 6.59 16.71
N THR A 169 -6.92 6.89 15.76
CA THR A 169 -7.75 5.89 15.08
C THR A 169 -6.91 4.84 14.36
N ASP A 170 -5.98 5.26 13.50
CA ASP A 170 -5.13 4.35 12.72
C ASP A 170 -4.24 3.48 13.61
N SER A 171 -3.67 4.06 14.66
CA SER A 171 -2.84 3.32 15.62
C SER A 171 -3.66 2.26 16.35
N TRP A 172 -4.84 2.62 16.84
CA TRP A 172 -5.69 1.68 17.58
C TRP A 172 -6.28 0.60 16.69
N LEU A 173 -6.70 0.93 15.46
CA LEU A 173 -7.18 -0.08 14.50
C LEU A 173 -6.07 -1.06 14.13
N THR A 174 -4.86 -0.56 13.89
CA THR A 174 -3.68 -1.41 13.62
C THR A 174 -3.40 -2.34 14.80
N ASP A 175 -3.30 -1.78 16.00
CA ASP A 175 -3.07 -2.55 17.24
C ASP A 175 -4.16 -3.58 17.48
N PHE A 176 -5.42 -3.25 17.15
CA PHE A 176 -6.55 -4.17 17.27
C PHE A 176 -6.41 -5.38 16.35
N ILE A 177 -6.08 -5.15 15.08
CA ILE A 177 -5.85 -6.21 14.09
C ILE A 177 -4.76 -7.15 14.57
N ILE A 178 -3.65 -6.61 15.07
CA ILE A 178 -2.49 -7.39 15.51
C ILE A 178 -2.77 -8.15 16.81
N TYR A 179 -3.33 -7.48 17.81
CA TYR A 179 -3.51 -8.06 19.14
C TYR A 179 -4.53 -9.20 19.15
N TYR A 180 -5.58 -9.09 18.33
CA TYR A 180 -6.64 -10.09 18.21
C TYR A 180 -6.46 -11.04 17.02
N ASP A 181 -5.32 -10.97 16.32
CA ASP A 181 -4.98 -11.85 15.18
C ASP A 181 -6.06 -11.85 14.08
N LEU A 182 -6.52 -10.65 13.70
CA LEU A 182 -7.52 -10.48 12.64
C LEU A 182 -6.85 -10.56 11.25
N ASN A 183 -7.67 -10.59 10.19
CA ASN A 183 -7.14 -10.60 8.83
C ASN A 183 -6.37 -9.30 8.52
N ARG A 184 -5.11 -9.44 8.06
CA ARG A 184 -4.24 -8.34 7.64
C ARG A 184 -4.85 -7.41 6.59
N SER A 185 -5.76 -7.90 5.73
CA SER A 185 -6.42 -7.07 4.72
C SER A 185 -7.26 -5.93 5.33
N LEU A 186 -7.67 -6.06 6.59
CA LEU A 186 -8.38 -5.00 7.31
C LEU A 186 -7.52 -3.74 7.51
N ALA A 187 -6.19 -3.89 7.42
CA ALA A 187 -5.23 -2.79 7.57
C ALA A 187 -4.92 -2.09 6.23
N ASP A 188 -5.45 -2.56 5.10
CA ASP A 188 -5.10 -2.06 3.77
C ASP A 188 -5.45 -0.58 3.55
N ASP A 189 -6.48 -0.09 4.24
CA ASP A 189 -6.94 1.29 4.17
C ASP A 189 -6.13 2.24 5.06
N ILE A 190 -5.30 1.71 5.96
CA ILE A 190 -4.54 2.50 6.95
C ILE A 190 -3.37 3.19 6.26
N ASP A 191 -3.18 4.48 6.51
CA ASP A 191 -2.20 5.30 5.78
C ASP A 191 -0.76 4.80 5.96
N ASP A 192 -0.42 4.32 7.16
CA ASP A 192 0.88 3.73 7.46
C ASP A 192 1.16 2.47 6.60
N ILE A 193 0.12 1.69 6.28
CA ILE A 193 0.21 0.46 5.49
C ILE A 193 0.22 0.77 3.99
N LYS A 194 -0.54 1.77 3.55
CA LYS A 194 -0.45 2.29 2.18
C LYS A 194 0.96 2.80 1.86
N HIS A 195 1.59 3.47 2.83
CA HIS A 195 2.97 3.92 2.73
C HIS A 195 3.94 2.74 2.59
N ASP A 196 3.78 1.69 3.41
CA ASP A 196 4.59 0.48 3.32
C ASP A 196 4.44 -0.20 1.94
N LYS A 197 3.21 -0.31 1.43
CA LYS A 197 2.95 -0.87 0.09
C LYS A 197 3.68 -0.09 -1.01
N ALA A 198 3.63 1.24 -0.98
CA ALA A 198 4.35 2.06 -1.94
C ALA A 198 5.88 1.84 -1.86
N ILE A 199 6.43 1.69 -0.65
CA ILE A 199 7.86 1.37 -0.48
C ILE A 199 8.18 -0.01 -1.06
N ILE A 200 7.35 -1.03 -0.78
CA ILE A 200 7.50 -2.39 -1.32
C ILE A 200 7.48 -2.37 -2.86
N THR A 201 6.58 -1.59 -3.47
CA THR A 201 6.53 -1.39 -4.93
C THR A 201 7.83 -0.85 -5.48
N LEU A 202 8.45 0.13 -4.79
CA LEU A 202 9.73 0.70 -5.20
C LEU A 202 10.93 -0.23 -4.95
N ILE A 203 10.88 -1.07 -3.90
CA ILE A 203 11.93 -2.07 -3.62
C ILE A 203 11.93 -3.15 -4.70
N HIS A 204 10.75 -3.68 -5.02
CA HIS A 204 10.58 -4.78 -5.98
C HIS A 204 10.07 -4.27 -7.34
N TRP A 205 10.64 -3.17 -7.83
CA TRP A 205 10.21 -2.50 -9.07
C TRP A 205 10.14 -3.45 -10.28
N GLU A 206 10.93 -4.53 -10.32
CA GLU A 206 10.90 -5.56 -11.37
C GLU A 206 9.59 -6.35 -11.45
N LYS A 207 8.82 -6.40 -10.36
CA LYS A 207 7.57 -7.18 -10.26
C LYS A 207 6.31 -6.36 -10.56
N TYR A 208 6.43 -5.04 -10.64
CA TYR A 208 5.29 -4.14 -10.75
C TYR A 208 5.27 -3.44 -12.11
N SER A 209 4.08 -3.07 -12.55
CA SER A 209 3.91 -2.30 -13.78
C SER A 209 4.47 -0.88 -13.63
N LYS A 210 4.80 -0.24 -14.76
CA LYS A 210 5.27 1.16 -14.77
C LYS A 210 4.27 2.12 -14.12
N SER A 211 2.97 1.86 -14.27
CA SER A 211 1.91 2.67 -13.64
C SER A 211 1.97 2.59 -12.12
N GLU A 212 2.12 1.39 -11.56
CA GLU A 212 2.20 1.20 -10.10
C GLU A 212 3.46 1.83 -9.51
N ILE A 213 4.59 1.73 -10.21
CA ILE A 213 5.84 2.41 -9.81
C ILE A 213 5.63 3.92 -9.81
N PHE A 214 5.00 4.48 -10.84
CA PHE A 214 4.70 5.90 -10.91
C PHE A 214 3.81 6.37 -9.74
N ASP A 215 2.74 5.62 -9.45
CA ASP A 215 1.83 5.94 -8.35
C ASP A 215 2.53 5.85 -6.99
N ALA A 216 3.43 4.88 -6.80
CA ALA A 216 4.27 4.79 -5.61
C ALA A 216 5.23 6.00 -5.48
N ILE A 217 5.86 6.44 -6.57
CA ILE A 217 6.69 7.65 -6.57
C ILE A 217 5.84 8.89 -6.23
N GLU A 218 4.62 9.00 -6.75
CA GLU A 218 3.71 10.14 -6.48
C GLU A 218 3.28 10.21 -5.01
N ALA A 219 2.96 9.05 -4.43
CA ALA A 219 2.58 8.91 -3.04
C ALA A 219 3.73 9.30 -2.10
N LEU A 220 4.96 8.86 -2.43
CA LEU A 220 6.13 9.01 -1.56
C LEU A 220 6.91 10.31 -1.79
N SER A 221 6.79 10.96 -2.95
CA SER A 221 7.59 12.16 -3.26
C SER A 221 7.08 13.42 -2.56
N ALA A 222 8.00 14.20 -1.99
CA ALA A 222 7.69 15.54 -1.46
C ALA A 222 7.34 16.53 -2.58
N TYR A 223 7.85 16.32 -3.79
CA TYR A 223 7.54 17.15 -4.95
C TYR A 223 6.18 16.73 -5.54
N ARG A 224 5.26 17.70 -5.66
CA ARG A 224 3.89 17.49 -6.14
C ARG A 224 3.86 17.41 -7.66
N LEU A 225 4.20 16.25 -8.21
CA LEU A 225 4.32 16.03 -9.66
C LEU A 225 3.03 16.33 -10.45
N LYS A 226 1.85 16.02 -9.90
CA LYS A 226 0.55 16.32 -10.56
C LYS A 226 0.26 17.83 -10.68
N LYS A 227 1.00 18.69 -9.98
CA LYS A 227 0.90 20.16 -10.08
C LYS A 227 1.91 20.77 -11.07
N SER A 228 2.79 19.96 -11.64
CA SER A 228 3.77 20.44 -12.61
C SER A 228 3.10 20.83 -13.92
N LEU A 229 3.45 21.99 -14.47
CA LEU A 229 2.96 22.46 -15.77
C LEU A 229 3.36 21.52 -16.91
N TYR A 230 4.55 20.93 -16.83
CA TYR A 230 5.01 19.98 -17.84
C TYR A 230 4.21 18.68 -17.78
N TYR A 231 3.93 18.17 -16.58
CA TYR A 231 3.09 16.99 -16.41
C TYR A 231 1.67 17.22 -16.96
N ILE A 232 1.11 18.42 -16.78
CA ILE A 232 -0.21 18.77 -17.29
C ILE A 232 -0.23 18.79 -18.83
N SER A 233 0.84 19.26 -19.47
CA SER A 233 0.93 19.26 -20.94
C SER A 233 1.28 17.90 -21.54
N GLU A 234 2.21 17.18 -20.93
CA GLU A 234 2.88 16.00 -21.50
C GLU A 234 2.93 14.84 -20.48
N SER A 235 1.76 14.44 -19.99
CA SER A 235 1.65 13.45 -18.90
C SER A 235 2.25 12.09 -19.23
N GLU A 236 2.12 11.62 -20.48
CA GLU A 236 2.60 10.30 -20.90
C GLU A 236 4.14 10.24 -20.90
N ASN A 237 4.78 11.23 -21.55
CA ASN A 237 6.23 11.31 -21.60
C ASN A 237 6.82 11.47 -20.19
N PHE A 238 6.20 12.29 -19.34
CA PHE A 238 6.67 12.49 -17.99
C PHE A 238 6.60 11.19 -17.15
N ARG A 239 5.49 10.44 -17.24
CA ARG A 239 5.32 9.18 -16.52
C ARG A 239 6.37 8.16 -16.92
N GLU A 240 6.51 7.92 -18.21
CA GLU A 240 7.41 6.92 -18.76
C GLU A 240 8.87 7.24 -18.41
N VAL A 241 9.29 8.49 -18.64
CA VAL A 241 10.66 8.94 -18.32
C VAL A 241 10.94 8.87 -16.83
N LEU A 242 10.00 9.28 -15.98
CA LEU A 242 10.20 9.27 -14.53
C LEU A 242 10.42 7.84 -14.00
N VAL A 243 9.62 6.89 -14.49
CA VAL A 243 9.73 5.49 -14.10
C VAL A 243 11.05 4.90 -14.60
N ARG A 244 11.41 5.13 -15.88
CA ARG A 244 12.71 4.69 -16.43
C ARG A 244 13.89 5.26 -15.66
N CYS A 245 13.87 6.57 -15.37
CA CYS A 245 14.85 7.25 -14.54
C CYS A 245 14.97 6.62 -13.13
N PHE A 246 13.85 6.23 -12.53
CA PHE A 246 13.85 5.55 -11.22
C PHE A 246 14.48 4.15 -11.30
N ILE A 247 14.15 3.39 -12.35
CA ILE A 247 14.67 2.04 -12.57
C ILE A 247 16.19 2.07 -12.79
N ILE A 248 16.69 2.89 -13.72
CA ILE A 248 18.13 2.97 -14.00
C ILE A 248 18.94 3.43 -12.78
N LEU A 249 18.36 4.33 -11.97
CA LEU A 249 18.95 4.71 -10.69
C LEU A 249 18.95 3.55 -9.69
N SER A 250 17.85 2.81 -9.60
CA SER A 250 17.74 1.64 -8.73
C SER A 250 18.77 0.57 -9.08
N GLU A 251 18.94 0.27 -10.37
CA GLU A 251 19.98 -0.63 -10.90
C GLU A 251 21.39 -0.12 -10.60
N PHE A 252 21.65 1.16 -10.82
CA PHE A 252 22.95 1.77 -10.51
C PHE A 252 23.32 1.59 -9.02
N PHE A 253 22.37 1.80 -8.11
CA PHE A 253 22.59 1.61 -6.68
C PHE A 253 22.74 0.12 -6.31
N ARG A 254 21.99 -0.78 -6.96
CA ARG A 254 22.12 -2.24 -6.75
C ARG A 254 23.50 -2.75 -7.17
N ASN A 255 24.02 -2.28 -8.31
CA ASN A 255 25.25 -2.82 -8.90
C ASN A 255 26.53 -2.15 -8.36
N LYS A 256 26.49 -0.84 -8.09
CA LYS A 256 27.70 -0.05 -7.78
C LYS A 256 27.78 0.43 -6.33
N ARG A 257 26.78 0.16 -5.49
CA ARG A 257 26.74 0.65 -4.09
C ARG A 257 26.38 -0.48 -3.12
N LYS A 258 26.79 -0.30 -1.86
CA LYS A 258 26.49 -1.23 -0.76
C LYS A 258 25.04 -1.15 -0.26
N LYS A 259 24.37 -0.01 -0.46
CA LYS A 259 22.99 0.24 -0.05
C LYS A 259 22.15 0.47 -1.29
N SER A 260 20.97 -0.13 -1.31
CA SER A 260 19.96 0.08 -2.35
C SER A 260 19.49 1.54 -2.38
N LEU A 261 18.86 1.95 -3.49
CA LEU A 261 18.27 3.28 -3.60
C LEU A 261 17.19 3.49 -2.52
N CYS A 262 16.31 2.50 -2.32
CA CYS A 262 15.28 2.54 -1.29
C CYS A 262 15.87 2.65 0.12
N GLU A 263 16.98 1.96 0.43
CA GLU A 263 17.62 2.13 1.73
C GLU A 263 18.22 3.53 1.94
N LYS A 264 18.74 4.13 0.87
CA LYS A 264 19.24 5.51 0.91
C LYS A 264 18.10 6.51 1.09
N LEU A 265 16.95 6.27 0.46
CA LEU A 265 15.79 7.16 0.51
C LEU A 265 15.02 7.01 1.83
N PHE A 266 14.69 5.79 2.23
CA PHE A 266 13.74 5.48 3.31
C PHE A 266 14.40 4.91 4.57
N GLY A 267 15.70 4.61 4.54
CA GLY A 267 16.43 4.05 5.68
C GLY A 267 16.45 2.52 5.68
N CYS A 268 16.47 1.89 6.84
CA CYS A 268 16.39 0.43 6.97
C CYS A 268 15.27 0.06 7.94
N THR A 269 14.81 -1.20 7.88
CA THR A 269 13.86 -1.71 8.87
C THR A 269 14.56 -1.83 10.22
N VAL A 270 13.97 -1.24 11.25
CA VAL A 270 14.46 -1.31 12.63
C VAL A 270 13.37 -1.95 13.49
N GLU A 271 13.78 -2.75 14.46
CA GLU A 271 12.89 -3.26 15.49
C GLU A 271 12.89 -2.33 16.70
N CYS A 272 11.70 -1.89 17.12
CA CYS A 272 11.51 -1.00 18.27
C CYS A 272 10.46 -1.57 19.22
N GLY A 273 10.59 -1.27 20.52
CA GLY A 273 9.55 -1.60 21.48
C GLY A 273 8.24 -0.88 21.13
N HIS A 274 7.14 -1.61 21.18
CA HIS A 274 5.80 -1.12 20.86
C HIS A 274 4.87 -1.28 22.05
N HIS A 275 4.00 -0.31 22.30
CA HIS A 275 2.99 -0.40 23.35
C HIS A 275 1.60 -0.48 22.71
N MET A 276 0.97 -1.65 22.81
CA MET A 276 -0.35 -1.90 22.25
C MET A 276 -1.39 -0.96 22.87
N PHE A 277 -2.22 -0.38 22.01
CA PHE A 277 -3.26 0.58 22.37
C PHE A 277 -2.72 1.76 23.18
N SER A 278 -1.58 2.32 22.73
CA SER A 278 -0.97 3.48 23.36
C SER A 278 -1.99 4.60 23.54
N SER A 279 -1.99 5.23 24.71
CA SER A 279 -2.98 6.24 25.10
C SER A 279 -4.43 5.74 25.25
N ALA A 280 -4.67 4.43 25.40
CA ALA A 280 -5.97 3.88 25.76
C ALA A 280 -5.95 3.03 27.03
N ILE A 281 -7.08 2.99 27.73
CA ILE A 281 -7.27 2.08 28.86
C ILE A 281 -7.58 0.69 28.30
N PHE A 282 -6.57 -0.18 28.31
CA PHE A 282 -6.69 -1.54 27.79
C PHE A 282 -6.23 -2.57 28.82
N TYR A 283 -7.05 -3.61 29.05
CA TYR A 283 -6.71 -4.72 29.93
C TYR A 283 -6.22 -5.92 29.15
N ASP A 284 -4.91 -6.15 29.15
CA ASP A 284 -4.31 -7.34 28.55
C ASP A 284 -4.60 -8.59 29.40
N LYS A 285 -5.45 -9.46 28.86
CA LYS A 285 -5.83 -10.73 29.49
C LYS A 285 -4.74 -11.81 29.36
N ASN A 286 -3.88 -11.74 28.34
CA ASN A 286 -2.77 -12.68 28.13
C ASN A 286 -1.42 -11.95 28.15
N SER A 287 -1.03 -11.50 29.35
CA SER A 287 0.17 -10.68 29.57
C SER A 287 1.50 -11.41 29.39
N LEU A 288 1.50 -12.74 29.20
CA LEU A 288 2.71 -13.56 29.00
C LEU A 288 2.73 -14.25 27.62
N ARG A 289 1.95 -13.73 26.67
CA ARG A 289 1.86 -14.32 25.33
C ARG A 289 3.19 -14.23 24.57
N ASN A 290 3.36 -15.15 23.63
CA ASN A 290 4.37 -15.09 22.58
C ASN A 290 3.67 -15.32 21.24
N CYS A 291 3.88 -14.42 20.30
CA CYS A 291 3.28 -14.50 18.96
C CYS A 291 4.04 -13.63 17.97
N GLU A 292 3.90 -13.94 16.69
CA GLU A 292 4.39 -13.11 15.60
C GLU A 292 3.24 -12.82 14.65
N TYR A 293 3.19 -11.61 14.15
CA TYR A 293 2.15 -11.16 13.23
C TYR A 293 2.79 -10.32 12.13
N THR A 294 2.58 -10.72 10.87
CA THR A 294 3.19 -10.05 9.72
C THR A 294 2.12 -9.35 8.90
N LEU A 295 2.16 -8.01 8.86
CA LEU A 295 1.27 -7.22 8.01
C LEU A 295 1.72 -7.29 6.55
N ASN A 296 3.02 -7.06 6.33
CA ASN A 296 3.65 -7.12 5.01
C ASN A 296 5.15 -7.42 5.17
N GLU A 297 5.89 -7.52 4.06
CA GLU A 297 7.31 -7.86 4.04
C GLU A 297 8.19 -6.94 4.91
N VAL A 298 7.82 -5.66 5.02
CA VAL A 298 8.61 -4.64 5.70
C VAL A 298 8.06 -4.24 7.07
N HIS A 299 6.90 -4.78 7.47
CA HIS A 299 6.16 -4.41 8.67
C HIS A 299 5.62 -5.65 9.38
N SER A 300 6.20 -5.95 10.55
CA SER A 300 5.82 -7.09 11.38
C SER A 300 5.89 -6.75 12.86
N TYR A 301 5.17 -7.54 13.66
CA TYR A 301 5.10 -7.41 15.10
C TYR A 301 5.48 -8.74 15.74
N SER A 302 6.28 -8.67 16.81
CA SER A 302 6.58 -9.82 17.66
C SER A 302 6.22 -9.51 19.11
N CYS A 303 5.57 -10.45 19.78
CA CYS A 303 5.38 -10.41 21.22
C CYS A 303 6.30 -11.45 21.85
N ARG A 304 7.18 -11.01 22.76
CA ARG A 304 8.12 -11.86 23.49
C ARG A 304 7.95 -11.62 24.98
N ASN A 305 7.43 -12.62 25.69
CA ASN A 305 7.12 -12.57 27.12
C ASN A 305 6.25 -11.35 27.49
N GLY A 306 5.17 -11.13 26.72
CA GLY A 306 4.25 -9.99 26.91
C GLY A 306 4.76 -8.62 26.42
N LYS A 307 6.02 -8.52 26.00
CA LYS A 307 6.58 -7.28 25.43
C LYS A 307 6.43 -7.30 23.93
N TRP A 308 5.78 -6.26 23.40
CA TRP A 308 5.58 -6.10 21.97
C TRP A 308 6.74 -5.33 21.33
N PHE A 309 7.11 -5.77 20.14
CA PHE A 309 8.11 -5.17 19.29
C PHE A 309 7.52 -5.02 17.89
N CYS A 310 7.83 -3.90 17.26
CA CYS A 310 7.43 -3.58 15.88
C CYS A 310 8.69 -3.45 15.04
N LYS A 311 8.78 -4.23 13.96
CA LYS A 311 9.82 -4.11 12.95
C LYS A 311 9.24 -3.40 11.73
N LYS A 312 9.72 -2.19 11.45
CA LYS A 312 9.33 -1.39 10.28
C LYS A 312 10.41 -0.40 9.84
N TYR A 313 10.26 0.22 8.67
CA TYR A 313 11.09 1.38 8.29
C TYR A 313 10.85 2.52 9.29
N TYR A 314 11.88 2.84 10.07
CA TYR A 314 11.78 3.85 11.13
C TYR A 314 12.26 5.21 10.62
N GLY A 315 11.45 6.25 10.78
CA GLY A 315 11.76 7.60 10.30
C GLY A 315 10.51 8.42 10.01
N ASN A 316 10.68 9.51 9.24
CA ASN A 316 9.55 10.31 8.78
C ASN A 316 8.74 9.52 7.75
N ARG A 317 7.56 9.05 8.15
CA ARG A 317 6.55 8.34 7.31
C ARG A 317 5.79 9.27 6.36
N GLY A 318 6.12 10.56 6.37
CA GLY A 318 5.64 11.52 5.40
C GLY A 318 6.33 11.37 4.04
N ARG A 319 6.08 12.35 3.18
CA ARG A 319 6.70 12.42 1.85
C ARG A 319 8.20 12.67 1.97
N ASN A 320 8.97 11.96 1.14
CA ASN A 320 10.42 11.97 1.15
C ASN A 320 11.00 13.13 0.33
N THR A 321 11.81 13.96 0.97
CA THR A 321 12.43 15.14 0.35
C THR A 321 13.48 14.77 -0.70
N HIS A 322 14.30 13.74 -0.45
CA HIS A 322 15.33 13.31 -1.39
C HIS A 322 14.74 12.71 -2.67
N LEU A 323 13.67 11.92 -2.53
CA LEU A 323 12.88 11.48 -3.68
C LEU A 323 12.28 12.70 -4.40
N GLY A 324 11.77 13.68 -3.66
CA GLY A 324 11.31 14.96 -4.20
C GLY A 324 12.35 15.69 -5.06
N TYR A 325 13.62 15.72 -4.64
CA TYR A 325 14.70 16.32 -5.43
C TYR A 325 14.96 15.56 -6.73
N ILE A 326 14.90 14.22 -6.72
CA ILE A 326 15.05 13.39 -7.93
C ILE A 326 13.91 13.70 -8.91
N VAL A 327 12.66 13.70 -8.44
CA VAL A 327 11.50 13.99 -9.30
C VAL A 327 11.55 15.42 -9.87
N LYS A 328 11.91 16.40 -9.05
CA LYS A 328 12.10 17.80 -9.48
C LYS A 328 13.21 17.94 -10.53
N ALA A 329 14.30 17.18 -10.39
CA ALA A 329 15.37 17.15 -11.36
C ALA A 329 14.90 16.55 -12.70
N VAL A 330 14.15 15.44 -12.69
CA VAL A 330 13.57 14.86 -13.90
C VAL A 330 12.65 15.87 -14.61
N ASP A 331 11.77 16.56 -13.88
CA ASP A 331 10.91 17.62 -14.47
C ASP A 331 11.72 18.75 -15.12
N SER A 332 12.73 19.26 -14.40
CA SER A 332 13.58 20.32 -14.92
C SER A 332 14.37 19.89 -16.17
N LEU A 333 14.97 18.69 -16.15
CA LEU A 333 15.74 18.15 -17.27
C LEU A 333 14.85 17.84 -18.48
N LEU A 334 13.63 17.36 -18.26
CA LEU A 334 12.63 17.19 -19.33
C LEU A 334 12.29 18.52 -19.98
N ARG A 335 12.03 19.57 -19.19
CA ARG A 335 11.76 20.91 -19.71
C ARG A 335 12.94 21.50 -20.47
N GLU A 336 14.17 21.21 -20.04
CA GLU A 336 15.38 21.63 -20.75
C GLU A 336 15.50 20.91 -22.09
N TYR A 337 15.32 19.58 -22.10
CA TYR A 337 15.46 18.75 -23.30
C TYR A 337 14.41 19.06 -24.38
N THR A 338 13.15 19.30 -23.98
CA THR A 338 12.07 19.63 -24.92
C THR A 338 11.96 21.14 -25.22
N ASP A 339 12.91 21.96 -24.75
CA ASP A 339 12.87 23.43 -24.76
C ASP A 339 11.50 24.02 -24.33
N PHE A 340 10.97 23.52 -23.22
CA PHE A 340 9.69 23.95 -22.69
C PHE A 340 9.77 25.41 -22.19
N LYS A 341 8.72 26.19 -22.50
CA LYS A 341 8.65 27.64 -22.23
C LYS A 341 8.99 28.03 -20.79
N TYR A 342 8.54 27.23 -19.81
CA TYR A 342 8.71 27.54 -18.39
C TYR A 342 9.85 26.72 -17.78
N LYS A 343 11.08 27.24 -17.88
CA LYS A 343 12.27 26.61 -17.30
C LYS A 343 12.26 26.67 -15.77
N MET A 344 12.84 25.66 -15.15
CA MET A 344 12.89 25.50 -13.70
C MET A 344 14.27 24.97 -13.32
N GLY A 345 14.85 25.44 -12.20
CA GLY A 345 16.08 24.87 -11.65
C GLY A 345 15.81 23.75 -10.63
N PHE A 346 16.79 22.87 -10.42
CA PHE A 346 16.77 21.84 -9.38
C PHE A 346 18.04 21.88 -8.54
N ASP A 347 17.94 21.32 -7.34
CA ASP A 347 18.96 21.29 -6.30
C ASP A 347 18.80 20.00 -5.47
N GLY A 348 19.83 19.62 -4.70
CA GLY A 348 19.75 18.50 -3.77
C GLY A 348 20.06 17.11 -4.33
N ILE A 349 20.47 17.00 -5.60
CA ILE A 349 20.98 15.75 -6.20
C ILE A 349 22.49 15.82 -6.50
N SER A 350 23.14 14.65 -6.58
CA SER A 350 24.57 14.56 -6.92
C SER A 350 24.80 14.70 -8.42
N LYS A 351 25.96 15.23 -8.84
CA LYS A 351 26.35 15.32 -10.27
C LYS A 351 26.30 13.98 -11.00
N ASN A 352 26.60 12.88 -10.31
CA ASN A 352 26.51 11.55 -10.89
C ASN A 352 25.06 11.11 -11.11
N THR A 353 24.16 11.43 -10.17
CA THR A 353 22.72 11.21 -10.34
C THR A 353 22.19 12.02 -11.50
N GLU A 354 22.53 13.31 -11.59
CA GLU A 354 22.14 14.19 -12.69
C GLU A 354 22.59 13.63 -14.05
N LYS A 355 23.84 13.16 -14.15
CA LYS A 355 24.36 12.56 -15.40
C LYS A 355 23.56 11.32 -15.82
N ILE A 356 23.22 10.44 -14.88
CA ILE A 356 22.40 9.25 -15.16
C ILE A 356 21.02 9.66 -15.68
N LEU A 357 20.39 10.65 -15.04
CA LEU A 357 19.08 11.15 -15.45
C LEU A 357 19.12 11.78 -16.86
N LYS A 358 20.13 12.60 -17.17
CA LYS A 358 20.30 13.22 -18.50
C LYS A 358 20.44 12.16 -19.59
N ASN A 359 21.32 11.19 -19.38
CA ASN A 359 21.55 10.10 -20.34
C ASN A 359 20.27 9.29 -20.60
N GLU A 360 19.48 8.98 -19.57
CA GLU A 360 18.24 8.22 -19.73
C GLU A 360 17.15 9.02 -20.47
N ILE A 361 17.06 10.33 -20.22
CA ILE A 361 16.14 11.22 -20.94
C ILE A 361 16.52 11.28 -22.43
N GLU A 362 17.80 11.46 -22.73
CA GLU A 362 18.33 11.46 -24.11
C GLU A 362 17.98 10.14 -24.82
N HIS A 363 18.28 9.01 -24.17
CA HIS A 363 18.00 7.68 -24.70
C HIS A 363 16.51 7.45 -24.97
N TYR A 364 15.62 7.83 -24.05
CA TYR A 364 14.17 7.72 -24.24
C TYR A 364 13.68 8.48 -25.48
N PHE A 365 14.11 9.72 -25.67
CA PHE A 365 13.69 10.51 -26.82
C PHE A 365 14.33 10.06 -28.13
N GLU A 366 15.54 9.51 -28.10
CA GLU A 366 16.17 8.85 -29.25
C GLU A 366 15.39 7.61 -29.69
N GLU A 367 15.07 6.72 -28.73
CA GLU A 367 14.24 5.54 -28.97
C GLU A 367 12.86 5.93 -29.51
N LYS A 368 12.24 6.96 -28.94
CA LYS A 368 10.95 7.47 -29.42
C LYS A 368 11.04 7.99 -30.86
N ARG A 369 12.06 8.80 -31.19
CA ARG A 369 12.28 9.29 -32.56
C ARG A 369 12.54 8.15 -33.54
N HIS A 370 13.30 7.14 -33.13
CA HIS A 370 13.55 5.94 -33.93
C HIS A 370 12.27 5.13 -34.17
N ASN A 371 11.45 4.95 -33.14
CA ASN A 371 10.17 4.24 -33.27
C ASN A 371 9.15 5.03 -34.11
N GLU A 372 9.18 6.35 -34.04
CA GLU A 372 8.37 7.22 -34.90
C GLU A 372 8.84 7.19 -36.36
N SER A 373 10.14 7.14 -36.64
CA SER A 373 10.67 7.02 -38.01
C SER A 373 10.45 5.63 -38.63
N MET A 374 10.32 4.58 -37.81
CA MET A 374 9.99 3.23 -38.25
C MET A 374 8.48 2.99 -38.47
N LYS A 375 7.59 3.89 -38.02
CA LYS A 375 6.17 3.85 -38.40
C LYS A 375 6.02 4.26 -39.86
N ILE A 376 6.34 3.33 -40.76
CA ILE A 376 6.18 3.47 -42.20
C ILE A 376 4.69 3.67 -42.51
N GLU A 377 4.36 4.84 -43.05
CA GLU A 377 3.03 5.18 -43.53
C GLU A 377 2.74 4.37 -44.81
N ILE A 378 1.97 3.27 -44.68
CA ILE A 378 1.56 2.47 -45.83
C ILE A 378 0.49 3.26 -46.60
N ASP A 379 0.86 3.76 -47.78
CA ASP A 379 -0.06 4.45 -48.67
C ASP A 379 -1.12 3.48 -49.26
N ILE A 380 -2.31 3.49 -48.65
CA ILE A 380 -3.47 2.66 -49.03
C ILE A 380 -3.96 2.99 -50.46
N SER A 381 -3.55 4.13 -51.03
CA SER A 381 -3.87 4.50 -52.41
C SER A 381 -3.27 3.50 -53.41
N LYS A 382 -2.11 2.91 -53.09
CA LYS A 382 -1.47 1.86 -53.92
C LYS A 382 -2.15 0.49 -53.77
N LEU A 383 -2.88 0.22 -52.70
CA LEU A 383 -3.65 -1.02 -52.56
C LEU A 383 -4.84 -1.07 -53.52
N ASN A 384 -5.46 0.08 -53.82
CA ASN A 384 -6.53 0.16 -54.82
C ASN A 384 -6.02 -0.07 -56.24
N SER A 385 -4.83 0.45 -56.59
CA SER A 385 -4.24 0.18 -57.89
C SER A 385 -3.84 -1.29 -58.04
N ILE A 386 -3.34 -1.93 -56.98
CA ILE A 386 -3.07 -3.38 -56.96
C ILE A 386 -4.35 -4.20 -57.16
N ARG A 387 -5.45 -3.88 -56.46
CA ARG A 387 -6.75 -4.54 -56.64
C ARG A 387 -7.30 -4.37 -58.06
N THR A 388 -7.28 -3.15 -58.59
CA THR A 388 -7.73 -2.86 -59.96
C THR A 388 -6.88 -3.59 -61.00
N SER A 389 -5.58 -3.73 -60.76
CA SER A 389 -4.67 -4.47 -61.65
C SER A 389 -4.95 -5.97 -61.62
N ALA A 390 -5.22 -6.53 -60.43
CA ALA A 390 -5.58 -7.93 -60.26
C ALA A 390 -6.94 -8.26 -60.91
N ASP A 391 -7.94 -7.37 -60.77
CA ASP A 391 -9.25 -7.54 -61.39
C ASP A 391 -9.16 -7.53 -62.92
N LYS A 392 -8.34 -6.63 -63.50
CA LYS A 392 -8.07 -6.61 -64.95
C LYS A 392 -7.37 -7.88 -65.44
N ILE A 393 -6.42 -8.42 -64.67
CA ILE A 393 -5.73 -9.68 -65.01
C ILE A 393 -6.73 -10.83 -64.96
N ARG A 394 -7.60 -10.87 -63.93
CA ARG A 394 -8.65 -11.87 -63.79
C ARG A 394 -9.66 -11.81 -64.95
N GLU A 395 -10.14 -10.63 -65.34
CA GLU A 395 -11.04 -10.48 -66.49
C GLU A 395 -10.38 -10.93 -67.80
N LYS A 396 -9.08 -10.67 -67.98
CA LYS A 396 -8.34 -11.07 -69.18
C LYS A 396 -8.06 -12.57 -69.25
N LEU A 397 -8.09 -13.27 -68.12
CA LEU A 397 -8.02 -14.74 -68.01
C LEU A 397 -9.38 -15.43 -68.17
N ILE A 398 -10.48 -14.67 -68.19
CA ILE A 398 -11.84 -15.17 -68.39
C ILE A 398 -12.32 -14.78 -69.79
N ILE A 399 -11.80 -15.42 -70.85
CA ILE A 399 -12.54 -15.70 -72.10
C ILE A 399 -12.12 -17.08 -72.61
N GLU A 400 -13.16 -17.82 -73.01
CA GLU A 400 -13.21 -19.20 -73.47
C GLU A 400 -12.56 -19.43 -74.85
N GLU A 401 -12.17 -20.70 -75.06
CA GLU A 401 -11.72 -21.37 -76.30
C GLU A 401 -10.22 -21.33 -76.65
N GLU A 402 -9.58 -22.49 -76.40
CA GLU A 402 -8.32 -22.92 -77.02
C GLU A 402 -8.43 -22.91 -78.56
N PRO A 403 -7.32 -22.58 -79.23
CA PRO A 403 -6.73 -23.63 -80.04
C PRO A 403 -5.24 -23.83 -79.75
N ASP A 404 -4.81 -25.09 -79.87
CA ASP A 404 -3.45 -25.56 -79.85
C ASP A 404 -2.53 -24.92 -80.92
N ILE A 405 -1.21 -25.10 -80.73
CA ILE A 405 -0.07 -24.92 -81.67
C ILE A 405 0.61 -23.52 -81.54
N GLU A 406 1.91 -23.31 -81.34
CA GLU A 406 3.16 -24.11 -81.34
C GLU A 406 4.23 -23.29 -80.58
N VAL A 407 5.08 -23.91 -79.75
CA VAL A 407 6.28 -23.24 -79.19
C VAL A 407 7.54 -23.79 -79.86
N LYS A 408 8.09 -23.03 -80.82
CA LYS A 408 9.48 -23.18 -81.30
C LYS A 408 10.39 -22.14 -80.61
N LYS A 409 11.33 -22.63 -79.81
CA LYS A 409 12.57 -21.92 -79.36
C LYS A 409 13.60 -21.94 -80.51
N PRO A 410 14.53 -20.97 -80.71
CA PRO A 410 15.62 -20.60 -79.77
C PRO A 410 15.94 -19.07 -79.76
N THR A 411 16.83 -18.45 -78.95
CA THR A 411 18.24 -18.77 -78.60
C THR A 411 18.71 -17.93 -77.40
N ILE A 412 19.82 -18.39 -76.80
CA ILE A 412 20.44 -18.14 -75.49
C ILE A 412 21.39 -16.92 -75.48
N ASP A 413 21.46 -16.12 -74.40
CA ASP A 413 22.70 -15.98 -73.58
C ASP A 413 22.54 -15.23 -72.22
N ILE A 414 22.69 -16.05 -71.17
CA ILE A 414 23.15 -15.93 -69.77
C ILE A 414 23.19 -14.54 -69.08
N THR A 415 22.45 -14.43 -67.97
CA THR A 415 22.99 -14.00 -66.66
C THR A 415 22.19 -14.65 -65.54
N MET A 416 22.89 -15.30 -64.61
CA MET A 416 22.32 -16.01 -63.48
C MET A 416 21.55 -15.07 -62.55
N THR A 417 20.39 -15.51 -62.08
CA THR A 417 19.75 -14.94 -60.89
C THR A 417 19.08 -16.05 -60.09
N GLU A 418 19.79 -16.51 -59.06
CA GLU A 418 19.20 -17.21 -57.93
C GLU A 418 18.25 -16.27 -57.19
N LYS A 419 17.01 -16.71 -56.98
CA LYS A 419 16.14 -16.18 -55.92
C LYS A 419 15.06 -17.19 -55.59
N ASN A 420 15.39 -18.10 -54.68
CA ASN A 420 14.45 -18.76 -53.79
C ASN A 420 14.99 -18.54 -52.38
N SER A 421 14.53 -17.48 -51.71
CA SER A 421 14.89 -17.17 -50.33
C SER A 421 13.61 -17.02 -49.51
N ASP A 422 13.18 -18.11 -48.89
CA ASP A 422 12.37 -18.06 -47.67
C ASP A 422 12.48 -19.34 -46.80
N MET A 423 13.64 -19.99 -46.84
CA MET A 423 14.04 -20.97 -45.84
C MET A 423 15.34 -20.49 -45.20
N LEU A 424 15.31 -20.13 -43.91
CA LEU A 424 16.46 -19.69 -43.11
C LEU A 424 17.57 -20.77 -43.03
N LEU A 425 17.20 -22.05 -43.16
CA LEU A 425 18.10 -23.19 -43.17
C LEU A 425 17.97 -23.95 -44.49
N GLY A 426 19.08 -24.53 -44.97
CA GLY A 426 19.05 -25.47 -46.09
C GLY A 426 18.27 -26.74 -45.74
N LYS A 427 17.83 -27.51 -46.74
CA LYS A 427 17.05 -28.74 -46.55
C LYS A 427 17.70 -29.73 -45.58
N ASP A 428 19.02 -29.88 -45.67
CA ASP A 428 19.79 -30.81 -44.83
C ASP A 428 19.92 -30.31 -43.38
N GLU A 429 20.10 -29.01 -43.20
CA GLU A 429 20.19 -28.34 -41.89
C GLU A 429 18.85 -28.38 -41.16
N TYR A 430 17.75 -28.16 -41.90
CA TYR A 430 16.39 -28.28 -41.39
C TYR A 430 16.10 -29.71 -40.92
N MET A 431 16.47 -30.72 -41.71
CA MET A 431 16.27 -32.13 -41.32
C MET A 431 17.11 -32.50 -40.09
N PHE A 432 18.33 -31.95 -39.97
CA PHE A 432 19.21 -32.20 -38.83
C PHE A 432 18.68 -31.56 -37.54
N ILE A 433 18.27 -30.29 -37.54
CA ILE A 433 17.72 -29.64 -36.33
C ILE A 433 16.38 -30.25 -35.90
N CYS A 434 15.50 -30.61 -36.84
CA CYS A 434 14.27 -31.34 -36.53
C CYS A 434 14.58 -32.71 -35.88
N SER A 435 15.62 -33.40 -36.34
CA SER A 435 16.00 -34.69 -35.74
C SER A 435 16.44 -34.52 -34.27
N LEU A 436 17.15 -33.43 -33.95
CA LEU A 436 17.56 -33.12 -32.57
C LEU A 436 16.38 -32.70 -31.67
N LEU A 437 15.44 -31.90 -32.19
CA LEU A 437 14.30 -31.39 -31.41
C LEU A 437 13.24 -32.45 -31.09
N TYR A 438 13.05 -33.44 -31.98
CA TYR A 438 12.02 -34.47 -31.85
C TYR A 438 12.56 -35.85 -31.47
N GLY A 439 13.86 -35.96 -31.14
CA GLY A 439 14.49 -37.20 -30.68
C GLY A 439 14.61 -38.29 -31.76
N VAL A 440 14.72 -37.88 -33.03
CA VAL A 440 14.97 -38.79 -34.17
C VAL A 440 16.49 -38.99 -34.34
N ASP A 441 16.91 -40.08 -34.98
CA ASP A 441 18.32 -40.41 -35.17
C ASP A 441 19.07 -39.36 -36.01
N HIS A 442 19.70 -38.41 -35.31
CA HIS A 442 20.48 -37.31 -35.88
C HIS A 442 21.75 -37.78 -36.61
N LYS A 443 22.29 -38.96 -36.28
CA LYS A 443 23.45 -39.54 -36.97
C LYS A 443 23.07 -40.02 -38.36
N LYS A 444 21.85 -40.53 -38.54
CA LYS A 444 21.31 -40.89 -39.85
C LYS A 444 21.05 -39.66 -40.73
N ALA A 445 20.49 -38.57 -40.16
CA ALA A 445 20.28 -37.32 -40.89
C ALA A 445 21.60 -36.66 -41.36
N ALA A 446 22.66 -36.74 -40.55
CA ALA A 446 23.99 -36.29 -40.95
C ALA A 446 24.62 -37.19 -42.05
N ALA A 447 24.42 -38.51 -41.97
CA ALA A 447 24.90 -39.44 -42.99
C ALA A 447 24.21 -39.23 -44.34
N ASP A 448 22.88 -39.00 -44.34
CA ASP A 448 22.09 -38.78 -45.57
C ASP A 448 22.44 -37.46 -46.28
N SER A 449 22.97 -36.48 -45.54
CA SER A 449 23.47 -35.20 -46.08
C SER A 449 24.96 -35.20 -46.44
N GLY A 450 25.68 -36.28 -46.13
CA GLY A 450 27.12 -36.43 -46.43
C GLY A 450 28.04 -35.46 -45.68
N LYS A 451 27.55 -34.78 -44.63
CA LYS A 451 28.30 -33.79 -43.84
C LYS A 451 28.56 -34.31 -42.43
N MET A 452 29.66 -33.86 -41.83
CA MET A 452 29.94 -34.17 -40.42
C MET A 452 28.97 -33.44 -39.49
N VAL A 453 28.62 -34.09 -38.39
CA VAL A 453 27.69 -33.58 -37.36
C VAL A 453 28.14 -32.22 -36.81
N SER A 454 29.44 -32.02 -36.57
CA SER A 454 30.01 -30.75 -36.12
C SER A 454 29.78 -29.61 -37.10
N ILE A 455 30.03 -29.84 -38.40
CA ILE A 455 29.88 -28.82 -39.45
C ILE A 455 28.41 -28.39 -39.58
N LEU A 456 27.46 -29.33 -39.46
CA LEU A 456 26.04 -29.01 -39.50
C LEU A 456 25.61 -28.18 -38.28
N ALA A 457 26.05 -28.57 -37.08
CA ALA A 457 25.77 -27.82 -35.85
C ALA A 457 26.35 -26.40 -35.90
N ASP A 458 27.59 -26.23 -36.36
CA ASP A 458 28.24 -24.92 -36.50
C ASP A 458 27.53 -24.04 -37.53
N THR A 459 27.16 -24.61 -38.69
CA THR A 459 26.45 -23.86 -39.75
C THR A 459 25.07 -23.40 -39.28
N ILE A 460 24.38 -24.23 -38.48
CA ILE A 460 23.07 -23.89 -37.91
C ILE A 460 23.22 -22.82 -36.83
N ASN A 461 24.22 -22.95 -35.95
CA ASN A 461 24.53 -21.96 -34.93
C ASN A 461 24.84 -20.60 -35.57
N GLU A 462 25.68 -20.55 -36.60
CA GLU A 462 25.98 -19.29 -37.32
C GLU A 462 24.73 -18.64 -37.92
N LYS A 463 23.86 -19.43 -38.56
CA LYS A 463 22.62 -18.91 -39.20
C LYS A 463 21.56 -18.48 -38.21
N LEU A 464 21.53 -19.07 -37.03
CA LEU A 464 20.55 -18.76 -35.98
C LEU A 464 21.10 -17.77 -34.95
N PHE A 465 22.39 -17.44 -34.99
CA PHE A 465 23.02 -16.50 -34.05
C PHE A 465 22.38 -15.11 -34.09
N ASP A 466 22.06 -14.58 -35.28
CA ASP A 466 21.41 -13.28 -35.42
C ASP A 466 19.99 -13.25 -34.80
N ASN A 467 19.34 -14.41 -34.71
CA ASN A 467 17.99 -14.56 -34.18
C ASN A 467 17.97 -14.81 -32.67
N PHE A 468 18.89 -15.62 -32.15
CA PHE A 468 18.90 -16.06 -30.75
C PHE A 468 19.97 -15.36 -29.90
N GLY A 469 20.95 -14.72 -30.53
CA GLY A 469 22.06 -14.03 -29.87
C GLY A 469 23.07 -14.96 -29.17
N ASP A 470 22.90 -16.28 -29.31
CA ASP A 470 23.75 -17.32 -28.72
C ASP A 470 23.73 -18.61 -29.60
N THR A 471 24.62 -19.55 -29.31
CA THR A 471 24.63 -20.88 -29.93
C THR A 471 23.42 -21.68 -29.46
N VAL A 472 22.68 -22.28 -30.39
CA VAL A 472 21.45 -23.05 -30.08
C VAL A 472 21.70 -24.56 -29.92
N ILE A 473 22.82 -25.06 -30.47
CA ILE A 473 23.27 -26.44 -30.36
C ILE A 473 24.64 -26.45 -29.66
N GLU A 474 24.75 -27.19 -28.56
CA GLU A 474 26.00 -27.45 -27.84
C GLU A 474 26.39 -28.93 -27.95
N PHE A 475 27.68 -29.24 -27.78
CA PHE A 475 28.15 -30.62 -27.72
C PHE A 475 28.40 -31.06 -26.27
N SER A 476 27.67 -32.05 -25.80
CA SER A 476 27.97 -32.73 -24.53
C SER A 476 28.84 -33.96 -24.83
N GLY A 477 30.15 -33.75 -24.89
CA GLY A 477 31.09 -34.76 -25.39
C GLY A 477 31.04 -34.85 -26.91
N ASP A 478 30.70 -36.02 -27.46
CA ASP A 478 30.60 -36.26 -28.91
C ASP A 478 29.16 -36.16 -29.45
N GLU A 479 28.18 -35.79 -28.61
CA GLU A 479 26.76 -35.73 -29.00
C GLU A 479 26.22 -34.29 -29.02
N PRO A 480 25.59 -33.85 -30.13
CA PRO A 480 24.94 -32.55 -30.22
C PRO A 480 23.63 -32.53 -29.43
N ILE A 481 23.43 -31.50 -28.62
CA ILE A 481 22.23 -31.29 -27.79
C ILE A 481 21.75 -29.85 -28.03
N VAL A 482 20.44 -29.68 -28.17
CA VAL A 482 19.83 -28.34 -28.24
C VAL A 482 19.73 -27.76 -26.83
N ILE A 483 20.10 -26.50 -26.67
CA ILE A 483 20.00 -25.84 -25.36
C ILE A 483 18.52 -25.71 -24.96
N ASP A 484 18.20 -26.15 -23.74
CA ASP A 484 16.82 -26.24 -23.23
C ASP A 484 16.07 -24.90 -23.35
N ASP A 485 16.75 -23.78 -23.09
CA ASP A 485 16.19 -22.42 -23.12
C ASP A 485 15.61 -22.03 -24.50
N TYR A 486 16.16 -22.58 -25.59
CA TYR A 486 15.73 -22.28 -26.97
C TYR A 486 14.83 -23.36 -27.58
N THR A 487 14.63 -24.48 -26.89
CA THR A 487 13.94 -25.67 -27.45
C THR A 487 12.50 -25.37 -27.87
N GLU A 488 11.76 -24.60 -27.08
CA GLU A 488 10.35 -24.29 -27.36
C GLU A 488 10.16 -23.25 -28.48
N GLU A 489 11.11 -22.33 -28.67
CA GLU A 489 11.11 -21.40 -29.81
C GLU A 489 11.55 -22.08 -31.10
N LEU A 490 12.55 -22.96 -31.03
CA LEU A 490 13.01 -23.75 -32.17
C LEU A 490 11.93 -24.70 -32.69
N LYS A 491 11.14 -25.34 -31.81
CA LYS A 491 9.98 -26.17 -32.22
C LYS A 491 8.90 -25.37 -32.94
N LYS A 492 8.70 -24.09 -32.59
CA LYS A 492 7.75 -23.20 -33.28
C LYS A 492 8.26 -22.76 -34.65
N MET A 493 9.55 -22.51 -34.79
CA MET A 493 10.18 -22.15 -36.06
C MET A 493 10.32 -23.36 -37.01
N PHE A 494 10.55 -24.56 -36.46
CA PHE A 494 10.77 -25.79 -37.21
C PHE A 494 9.80 -26.90 -36.74
N PRO A 495 8.50 -26.79 -37.09
CA PRO A 495 7.52 -27.82 -36.78
C PRO A 495 7.75 -29.07 -37.65
N MET A 496 7.63 -30.26 -37.05
CA MET A 496 7.65 -31.51 -37.82
C MET A 496 6.42 -31.56 -38.75
N SER A 497 6.66 -31.72 -40.05
CA SER A 497 5.61 -31.81 -41.08
C SER A 497 5.00 -33.20 -41.15
#